data_AF-A0A857C381-F1
#
_entry.id   AF-A0A857C381-F1
#
_cell.length_a   1.000
_cell.length_b   1.000
_cell.length_c   1.000
_cell.angle_alpha   90.00
_cell.angle_beta   90.00
_cell.angle_gamma   90.00
#
_symmetry.space_group_name_H-M   'P 1'
#
loop_
_entity.id
_entity.type
_entity.pdbx_description
1 polymer ?
#
loop_
_entity_poly.entity_id
_entity_poly.type
_entity_poly.pdbx_seq_one_letter_code
_entity_poly.pdbx_strand_id
1 'polypeptide(L)' 'MSSYQGSTAGAARRVGPETLVGDLMSDYRATIAVFIRHKMMCIGCPVARIHDVEEACREHGIPLERFLGELDAAIAGAA' A
#
# COMPACT_ATOMS: atom_id res chain seq x y z
N MET A 1 9.10 16.92 12.20
CA MET A 1 8.00 16.53 13.09
C MET A 1 6.82 16.18 12.21
N SER A 2 6.77 14.92 11.74
CA SER A 2 5.68 14.47 10.88
C SER A 2 4.50 14.09 11.77
N SER A 3 3.47 14.92 11.75
CA SER A 3 2.21 14.70 12.46
C SER A 3 1.58 13.42 11.94
N TYR A 4 1.67 12.33 12.71
CA TYR A 4 0.94 11.10 12.41
C TYR A 4 -0.55 11.34 12.68
N GLN A 5 -1.25 11.84 11.68
CA GLN A 5 -2.71 11.82 11.63
C GLN A 5 -3.13 10.42 11.18
N GLY A 6 -3.19 9.49 12.15
CA GLY A 6 -3.85 8.20 11.94
C GLY A 6 -5.30 8.44 11.55
N SER A 7 -5.64 8.14 10.29
CA SER A 7 -6.96 8.43 9.71
C SER A 7 -7.88 7.22 9.87
N THR A 8 -8.87 7.36 10.74
CA THR A 8 -10.10 6.56 10.73
C THR A 8 -10.92 6.88 9.47
N ALA A 9 -11.17 5.91 8.58
CA ALA A 9 -12.49 5.66 7.95
C ALA A 9 -12.37 4.78 6.69
N GLY A 10 -13.01 3.62 6.75
CA GLY A 10 -13.37 2.85 5.58
C GLY A 10 -14.43 3.56 4.73
N ALA A 11 -14.04 3.91 3.52
CA ALA A 11 -14.84 4.09 2.30
C ALA A 11 -13.84 4.07 1.13
N ALA A 12 -14.26 3.66 -0.07
CA ALA A 12 -13.40 3.45 -1.24
C ALA A 12 -12.56 4.69 -1.60
N ARG A 13 -11.42 4.87 -0.94
CA ARG A 13 -10.44 5.91 -1.21
C ARG A 13 -9.58 5.45 -2.37
N ARG A 14 -9.42 6.33 -3.36
CA ARG A 14 -8.41 6.12 -4.42
C ARG A 14 -7.06 5.88 -3.76
N VAL A 15 -6.41 4.79 -4.17
CA VAL A 15 -5.05 4.48 -3.76
C VAL A 15 -4.11 5.36 -4.57
N GLY A 16 -3.18 6.00 -3.87
CA GLY A 16 -2.20 6.92 -4.45
C GLY A 16 -0.81 6.76 -3.83
N PRO A 17 0.21 7.41 -4.40
CA PRO A 17 1.61 7.37 -3.94
C PRO A 17 1.77 7.62 -2.43
N GLU A 18 1.03 8.59 -1.90
CA GLU A 18 1.05 9.04 -0.51
C GLU A 18 0.22 8.15 0.45
N THR A 19 -0.39 7.09 -0.06
CA THR A 19 -1.19 6.18 0.77
C THR A 19 -0.26 5.37 1.66
N LEU A 20 -0.49 5.38 2.97
CA LEU A 20 0.27 4.54 3.89
C LEU A 20 0.01 3.06 3.60
N VAL A 21 1.08 2.27 3.52
CA VAL A 21 0.99 0.84 3.21
C VAL A 21 0.12 0.09 4.25
N GLY A 22 0.25 0.46 5.52
CA GLY A 22 -0.54 -0.12 6.60
C GLY A 22 -2.04 0.16 6.49
N ASP A 23 -2.41 1.38 6.10
CA ASP A 23 -3.81 1.78 5.90
C ASP A 23 -4.38 1.07 4.67
N LEU A 24 -3.63 1.08 3.56
CA LEU A 24 -3.96 0.37 2.32
C LEU A 24 -4.27 -1.12 2.56
N MET A 25 -3.40 -1.83 3.28
CA MET A 25 -3.60 -3.26 3.58
C MET A 25 -4.76 -3.51 4.56
N SER A 26 -5.06 -2.54 5.42
CA SER A 26 -6.17 -2.63 6.38
C SER A 26 -7.51 -2.43 5.68
N ASP A 27 -7.60 -1.45 4.79
CA ASP A 27 -8.79 -1.12 4.01
C ASP A 27 -9.02 -2.14 2.88
N TYR A 28 -7.95 -2.63 2.26
CA TYR A 28 -8.00 -3.50 1.08
C TYR A 28 -7.10 -4.72 1.24
N ARG A 29 -7.56 -5.73 1.99
CA ARG A 29 -6.78 -6.97 2.23
C ARG A 29 -6.30 -7.68 0.96
N ALA A 30 -7.01 -7.55 -0.17
CA ALA A 30 -6.59 -8.12 -1.46
C ALA A 30 -5.22 -7.60 -1.94
N THR A 31 -4.85 -6.36 -1.56
CA THR A 31 -3.55 -5.77 -1.91
C THR A 31 -2.38 -6.50 -1.29
N ILE A 32 -2.56 -7.19 -0.14
CA ILE A 32 -1.49 -7.95 0.53
C ILE A 32 -0.83 -8.94 -0.45
N ALA A 33 -1.61 -9.59 -1.31
CA ALA A 33 -1.08 -10.51 -2.32
C ALA A 33 -0.17 -9.84 -3.36
N VAL A 34 -0.41 -8.55 -3.68
CA VAL A 34 0.46 -7.75 -4.56
C VAL A 34 1.82 -7.56 -3.90
N PHE A 35 1.86 -7.14 -2.63
CA PHE A 35 3.12 -6.97 -1.88
C PHE A 35 3.90 -8.28 -1.74
N ILE A 36 3.22 -9.42 -1.50
CA ILE A 36 3.87 -10.74 -1.43
C ILE A 36 4.53 -11.10 -2.78
N ARG A 37 3.85 -10.88 -3.91
CA ARG A 37 4.39 -11.18 -5.25
C ARG A 37 5.68 -10.41 -5.54
N HIS A 38 5.77 -9.19 -5.05
CA HIS A 38 6.95 -8.33 -5.16
C HIS A 38 8.00 -8.55 -4.07
N LYS A 39 7.79 -9.53 -3.17
CA LYS A 39 8.66 -9.82 -2.01
C LYS A 39 8.84 -8.61 -1.08
N MET A 40 7.88 -7.69 -1.07
CA MET A 40 7.81 -6.57 -0.14
C MET A 40 7.25 -7.10 1.19
N MET A 41 8.11 -7.73 2.00
CA MET A 41 7.73 -8.39 3.25
C MET A 41 7.45 -7.41 4.41
N CYS A 42 6.90 -6.23 4.12
CA CYS A 42 6.44 -5.26 5.10
C CYS A 42 5.27 -5.80 5.96
N ILE A 43 4.72 -6.96 5.61
CA ILE A 43 3.56 -7.61 6.23
C ILE A 43 3.91 -8.00 7.67
N GLY A 44 3.29 -7.33 8.64
CA GLY A 44 3.50 -7.58 10.06
C GLY A 44 4.67 -6.82 10.70
N CYS A 45 5.44 -6.05 9.92
CA CYS A 45 6.46 -5.16 10.47
C CYS A 45 5.83 -3.81 10.86
N PRO A 46 6.13 -3.23 12.05
CA PRO A 46 5.60 -1.92 12.43
C PRO A 46 5.97 -0.79 11.45
N VAL A 47 7.02 -0.98 10.64
CA VAL A 47 7.46 -0.03 9.60
C VAL A 47 6.40 0.15 8.49
N ALA A 48 5.57 -0.85 8.20
CA ALA A 48 4.51 -0.73 7.19
C ALA A 48 3.49 0.38 7.50
N ARG A 49 3.36 0.78 8.78
CA ARG A 49 2.43 1.83 9.20
C ARG A 49 2.98 3.25 9.09
N ILE A 50 4.25 3.42 8.73
CA ILE A 50 4.92 4.73 8.73
C ILE A 50 5.48 5.15 7.37
N HIS A 51 5.52 4.27 6.37
CA HIS A 51 5.89 4.62 4.99
C HIS A 51 4.71 4.54 4.01
N ASP A 52 4.81 5.29 2.92
CA ASP A 52 3.83 5.32 1.84
C ASP A 52 4.19 4.39 0.68
N VAL A 53 3.30 4.28 -0.30
CA VAL A 53 3.48 3.40 -1.46
C VAL A 53 4.67 3.84 -2.31
N GLU A 54 4.90 5.14 -2.48
CA GLU A 54 6.04 5.66 -3.24
C GLU A 54 7.37 5.28 -2.60
N GLU A 55 7.50 5.48 -1.30
CA GLU A 55 8.70 5.10 -0.55
C GLU A 55 8.95 3.60 -0.64
N ALA A 56 7.92 2.77 -0.44
CA ALA A 56 8.04 1.33 -0.61
C ALA A 56 8.48 0.94 -2.03
N CYS A 57 7.91 1.55 -3.08
CA CYS A 57 8.32 1.30 -4.46
C CYS A 57 9.79 1.69 -4.69
N ARG A 58 10.22 2.85 -4.19
CA ARG A 58 11.59 3.34 -4.30
C ARG A 58 12.59 2.43 -3.60
N GLU A 59 12.31 2.02 -2.37
CA GLU A 59 13.20 1.14 -1.57
C GLU A 59 13.41 -0.23 -2.21
N HIS A 60 12.41 -0.72 -2.93
CA HIS A 60 12.43 -2.02 -3.58
C HIS A 60 12.70 -1.97 -5.09
N GLY A 61 12.93 -0.78 -5.67
CA GLY A 61 13.22 -0.60 -7.10
C GLY A 61 12.07 -0.97 -8.03
N ILE A 62 10.82 -0.77 -7.59
CA ILE A 62 9.60 -1.11 -8.34
C ILE A 62 9.05 0.15 -9.00
N PRO A 63 8.66 0.10 -10.29
CA PRO A 63 7.99 1.23 -10.94
C PRO A 63 6.64 1.53 -10.28
N LEU A 64 6.48 2.75 -9.77
CA LEU A 64 5.31 3.18 -8.99
C LEU A 64 4.00 3.05 -9.77
N GLU A 65 3.99 3.50 -11.03
CA GLU A 65 2.80 3.49 -11.87
C GLU A 65 2.30 2.07 -12.13
N ARG A 66 3.24 1.14 -12.33
CA ARG A 66 2.93 -0.28 -12.49
C ARG A 66 2.34 -0.84 -11.20
N PHE A 67 2.94 -0.53 -10.06
CA PHE A 67 2.51 -1.05 -8.77
C PHE A 67 1.10 -0.55 -8.41
N LEU A 68 0.81 0.74 -8.62
CA LEU A 68 -0.53 1.30 -8.43
C LEU A 68 -1.58 0.59 -9.30
N GLY A 69 -1.26 0.30 -10.56
CA GLY A 69 -2.16 -0.46 -11.43
C GLY A 69 -2.44 -1.88 -10.93
N GLU A 70 -1.43 -2.56 -10.37
CA GLU A 70 -1.61 -3.89 -9.76
C GLU A 70 -2.44 -3.84 -8.47
N LEU A 71 -2.33 -2.76 -7.68
CA LEU A 71 -3.17 -2.52 -6.51
C LEU A 71 -4.62 -2.28 -6.91
N ASP A 72 -4.87 -1.42 -7.90
CA ASP A 72 -6.21 -1.13 -8.42
C ASP A 72 -6.88 -2.39 -8.97
N ALA A 73 -6.14 -3.22 -9.72
CA ALA A 73 -6.65 -4.50 -10.22
C ALA A 73 -7.01 -5.47 -9.09
N ALA A 74 -6.21 -5.54 -8.04
CA ALA A 74 -6.48 -6.37 -6.86
C ALA A 74 -7.73 -5.88 -6.10
N ILE A 75 -7.92 -4.56 -5.99
CA ILE A 75 -9.10 -3.95 -5.35
C ILE A 75 -10.37 -4.22 -6.16
N ALA A 76 -10.28 -4.17 -7.49
CA ALA A 76 -11.39 -4.46 -8.40
C ALA A 76 -11.78 -5.95 -8.44
N GLY A 77 -11.02 -6.85 -7.80
CA GLY A 77 -11.26 -8.29 -7.83
C GLY A 77 -10.92 -8.95 -9.17
N ALA A 78 -10.09 -8.30 -9.98
CA ALA A 78 -9.68 -8.79 -11.31
C ALA A 78 -8.39 -9.64 -11.26
N ALA A 79 -8.03 -10.19 -10.10
CA ALA A 79 -6.82 -10.97 -9.87
C ALA A 79 -7.10 -12.47 -9.76
#